data_AF-A0A941AEV7-F1
#
_entry.id   AF-A0A941AEV7-F1
#
_cell.length_a   1.000
_cell.length_b   1.000
_cell.length_c   1.000
_cell.angle_alpha   90.00
_cell.angle_beta   90.00
_cell.angle_gamma   90.00
#
_symmetry.space_group_name_H-M   'P 1'
#
loop_
_entity.id
_entity.type
_entity.pdbx_description
1 polymer ?
#
loop_
_entity_poly.entity_id
_entity_poly.type
_entity_poly.pdbx_seq_one_letter_code
_entity_poly.pdbx_strand_id
1 'polypeptide(L)'
;MKVLVASSEIVPFAKTGGLADVTGALPKALRRIGVEADCILPLYRCVDRDRFPFTGPGQAIRVPLGHREEEGSVVETDAGGGVRAFLVRNDRYFDREFLYGTRGGDYVDNCERFTFFCRAVMEWIERSGRRYDILHCNDWQTALIPAYVKTLYANREPFQSAGTVFTVHNLGYQGLFWNHDLPMTGLGWELFTPQGLEFYGQLNLMKAGLVFADVLSGSRRTIPRMTCREKRSAGGTCFPCSGSPRGTNRSSA
;
A
#
# COMPACT_ATOMS: atom_id res chain seq x y z
N MET A 1 0.31 2.94 -20.18
CA MET A 1 0.09 2.33 -18.85
C MET A 1 0.91 3.10 -17.83
N LYS A 2 0.27 3.51 -16.73
CA LYS A 2 0.87 4.29 -15.66
C LYS A 2 0.55 3.69 -14.29
N VAL A 3 1.59 3.50 -13.48
CA VAL A 3 1.52 2.82 -12.18
C VAL A 3 1.89 3.79 -11.06
N LEU A 4 1.10 3.81 -10.00
CA LEU A 4 1.47 4.44 -8.74
C LEU A 4 1.86 3.36 -7.73
N VAL A 5 3.12 3.35 -7.33
CA VAL A 5 3.61 2.47 -6.26
C VAL A 5 3.44 3.18 -4.92
N ALA A 6 2.48 2.73 -4.13
CA ALA A 6 2.25 3.21 -2.77
C ALA A 6 2.98 2.33 -1.76
N SER A 7 3.74 2.94 -0.86
CA SER A 7 4.37 2.24 0.26
C SER A 7 4.65 3.19 1.42
N SER A 8 4.71 2.64 2.62
CA SER A 8 5.19 3.36 3.81
C SER A 8 6.70 3.58 3.82
N GLU A 9 7.48 2.88 3.01
CA GLU A 9 8.94 3.01 2.96
C GLU A 9 9.43 2.89 1.52
N ILE A 10 10.31 3.80 1.09
CA ILE A 10 10.88 3.81 -0.26
C ILE A 10 12.30 4.38 -0.18
N VAL A 11 13.30 3.63 -0.65
CA VAL A 11 14.67 4.15 -0.80
C VAL A 11 14.70 5.15 -1.98
N PRO A 12 15.35 6.32 -1.84
CA PRO A 12 16.22 6.75 -0.74
C PRO A 12 15.57 7.61 0.36
N PHE A 13 14.25 7.74 0.39
CA PHE A 13 13.54 8.68 1.26
C PHE A 13 13.38 8.19 2.70
N ALA A 14 12.92 6.96 2.88
CA ALA A 14 12.63 6.40 4.19
C ALA A 14 12.82 4.87 4.17
N LYS A 15 13.51 4.34 5.19
CA LYS A 15 13.85 2.93 5.29
C LYS A 15 13.94 2.47 6.74
N THR A 16 13.30 1.36 7.04
CA THR A 16 13.41 0.56 8.27
C THR A 16 13.74 -0.90 7.96
N GLY A 17 13.33 -1.41 6.80
CA GLY A 17 13.58 -2.80 6.39
C GLY A 17 13.76 -3.01 4.89
N GLY A 18 13.65 -4.27 4.46
CA GLY A 18 13.85 -4.68 3.06
C GLY A 18 12.71 -4.26 2.11
N LEU A 19 11.54 -3.87 2.64
CA LEU A 19 10.43 -3.32 1.86
C LEU A 19 10.89 -2.12 1.02
N ALA A 20 11.60 -1.19 1.66
CA ALA A 20 12.06 0.06 1.06
C ALA A 20 12.97 -0.15 -0.17
N ASP A 21 13.76 -1.23 -0.17
CA ASP A 21 14.66 -1.58 -1.27
C ASP A 21 13.86 -2.03 -2.50
N VAL A 22 12.82 -2.84 -2.27
CA VAL A 22 11.94 -3.33 -3.35
C VAL A 22 11.12 -2.18 -3.92
N THR A 23 10.49 -1.37 -3.07
CA THR A 23 9.63 -0.26 -3.49
C THR A 23 10.40 0.91 -4.08
N GLY A 24 11.69 1.08 -3.74
CA GLY A 24 12.58 2.03 -4.41
C GLY A 24 13.12 1.54 -5.76
N ALA A 25 13.33 0.24 -5.92
CA ALA A 25 13.84 -0.35 -7.16
C ALA A 25 12.74 -0.59 -8.21
N LEU A 26 11.55 -0.99 -7.77
CA LEU A 26 10.45 -1.41 -8.65
C LEU A 26 10.00 -0.30 -9.63
N PRO A 27 9.70 0.94 -9.22
CA PRO A 27 9.32 2.00 -10.15
C PRO A 27 10.39 2.27 -11.22
N LYS A 28 11.67 2.19 -10.84
CA LYS A 28 12.80 2.36 -11.77
C LYS A 28 12.88 1.21 -12.77
N ALA A 29 12.64 -0.02 -12.31
CA ALA A 29 12.59 -1.20 -13.18
C ALA A 29 11.42 -1.13 -14.16
N LEU A 30 10.23 -0.70 -13.71
CA LEU A 30 9.06 -0.49 -14.56
C LEU A 30 9.34 0.54 -15.66
N ARG A 31 9.99 1.66 -15.33
CA ARG A 31 10.38 2.66 -16.34
C ARG A 31 11.35 2.13 -17.39
N ARG A 32 12.29 1.25 -17.00
CA ARG A 32 13.22 0.62 -17.97
C ARG A 32 12.53 -0.26 -19.00
N ILE A 33 11.36 -0.80 -18.68
CA ILE A 33 10.55 -1.61 -19.61
C ILE A 33 9.43 -0.78 -20.28
N GLY A 34 9.49 0.56 -20.20
CA GLY A 34 8.56 1.46 -20.86
C GLY A 34 7.25 1.72 -20.12
N VAL A 35 7.11 1.29 -18.86
CA VAL A 35 5.94 1.58 -18.03
C VAL A 35 6.18 2.86 -17.23
N GLU A 36 5.30 3.85 -17.37
CA GLU A 36 5.36 5.03 -16.52
C GLU A 36 5.08 4.64 -15.07
N ALA A 37 6.04 4.88 -14.18
CA ALA A 37 5.88 4.60 -12.77
C ALA A 37 6.26 5.82 -11.93
N ASP A 38 5.38 6.15 -11.00
CA ASP A 38 5.60 7.10 -9.93
C ASP A 38 5.47 6.37 -8.59
N CYS A 39 5.93 7.00 -7.51
CA CYS A 39 5.80 6.45 -6.17
C CYS A 39 5.22 7.46 -5.18
N ILE A 40 4.53 6.96 -4.17
CA ILE A 40 3.94 7.77 -3.10
C ILE A 40 4.21 7.15 -1.73
N LEU A 41 4.61 7.99 -0.79
CA LEU A 41 4.91 7.63 0.59
C LEU A 41 4.59 8.78 1.56
N PRO A 42 4.55 8.55 2.87
CA PRO A 42 4.49 9.64 3.84
C PRO A 42 5.79 10.48 3.86
N LEU A 43 5.67 11.78 4.10
CA LEU A 43 6.81 12.66 4.35
C LEU A 43 7.28 12.52 5.80
N TYR A 44 8.15 11.55 6.06
CA TYR A 44 8.73 11.39 7.39
C TYR A 44 9.82 12.43 7.69
N ARG A 45 10.09 12.66 8.98
CA ARG A 45 11.18 13.53 9.46
C ARG A 45 12.54 13.20 8.86
N CYS A 46 12.82 11.92 8.61
CA CYS A 46 14.11 11.45 8.12
C CYS A 46 14.39 11.75 6.64
N VAL A 47 13.41 12.27 5.89
CA VAL A 47 13.60 12.65 4.49
C VAL A 47 14.54 13.84 4.40
N ASP A 48 15.69 13.63 3.77
CA ASP A 48 16.69 14.67 3.49
C ASP A 48 16.17 15.64 2.41
N ARG A 49 15.73 16.82 2.84
CA ARG A 49 15.12 17.84 1.97
C ARG A 49 16.16 18.61 1.14
N ASP A 50 17.42 18.61 1.56
CA ASP A 50 18.51 19.22 0.80
C ASP A 50 18.88 18.34 -0.38
N ARG A 51 18.88 17.02 -0.17
CA ARG A 51 19.09 16.03 -1.23
C ARG A 51 17.89 15.87 -2.16
N PHE A 52 16.67 16.06 -1.65
CA PHE A 52 15.42 15.90 -2.40
C PHE A 52 14.57 17.17 -2.35
N PRO A 53 14.98 18.22 -3.10
CA PRO A 53 14.25 19.48 -3.09
C PRO A 53 12.87 19.33 -3.73
N PHE A 54 11.86 19.92 -3.08
CA PHE A 54 10.48 19.80 -3.55
C PHE A 54 10.18 20.72 -4.73
N THR A 55 9.41 20.22 -5.69
CA THR A 55 8.93 20.99 -6.83
C THR A 55 7.68 21.78 -6.43
N GLY A 56 7.87 22.96 -5.82
CA GLY A 56 6.80 23.89 -5.46
C GLY A 56 6.22 23.71 -4.04
N PRO A 57 5.15 24.45 -3.69
CA PRO A 57 4.64 24.52 -2.32
C PRO A 57 3.95 23.23 -1.81
N GLY A 58 3.68 22.29 -2.72
CA GLY A 58 2.85 21.11 -2.49
C GLY A 58 1.36 21.41 -2.67
N GLN A 59 0.60 20.38 -3.02
CA GLN A 59 -0.84 20.48 -3.21
C GLN A 59 -1.57 20.22 -1.88
N ALA A 60 -2.34 21.19 -1.41
CA ALA A 60 -3.16 21.02 -0.21
C ALA A 60 -4.28 20.00 -0.43
N ILE A 61 -4.51 19.17 0.58
CA ILE A 61 -5.57 18.15 0.62
C ILE A 61 -6.31 18.22 1.95
N ARG A 62 -7.59 17.89 1.92
CA ARG A 62 -8.41 17.66 3.12
C ARG A 62 -8.83 16.21 3.11
N VAL A 63 -8.63 15.54 4.24
CA VAL A 63 -8.74 14.09 4.35
C VAL A 63 -9.79 13.76 5.39
N PRO A 64 -10.94 13.18 5.01
CA PRO A 64 -11.94 12.78 5.98
C PRO A 64 -11.45 11.56 6.78
N LEU A 65 -11.55 11.67 8.10
CA LEU A 65 -11.23 10.62 9.08
C LEU A 65 -12.40 10.51 10.08
N GLY A 66 -13.26 9.52 9.86
CA GLY A 66 -14.51 9.40 10.61
C GLY A 66 -15.38 10.65 10.44
N HIS A 67 -15.61 11.37 11.55
CA HIS A 67 -16.46 12.57 11.58
C HIS A 67 -15.70 13.90 11.49
N ARG A 68 -14.37 13.86 11.31
CA ARG A 68 -13.52 15.06 11.16
C ARG A 68 -12.80 15.06 9.82
N GLU A 69 -12.31 16.23 9.43
CA GLU A 69 -11.35 16.37 8.35
C GLU A 69 -9.98 16.71 8.93
N GLU A 70 -8.94 16.05 8.44
CA GLU A 70 -7.55 16.40 8.73
C GLU A 70 -6.92 17.04 7.50
N GLU A 71 -6.15 18.10 7.74
CA GLU A 71 -5.44 18.79 6.67
C GLU A 71 -4.08 18.13 6.40
N GLY A 72 -3.64 18.23 5.14
CA GLY A 72 -2.33 17.79 4.73
C GLY A 72 -1.95 18.41 3.40
N SER A 73 -0.80 18.00 2.88
CA SER A 73 -0.41 18.35 1.52
C SER A 73 0.45 17.25 0.89
N VAL A 74 0.51 17.24 -0.44
CA VAL A 74 1.39 16.34 -1.18
C VAL A 74 2.45 17.16 -1.88
N VAL A 75 3.71 16.92 -1.55
CA VAL A 75 4.86 17.52 -2.24
C VAL A 75 5.41 16.54 -3.26
N GLU A 76 6.00 17.07 -4.33
CA GLU A 76 6.61 16.27 -5.40
C GLU A 76 8.14 16.48 -5.38
N THR A 77 8.90 15.43 -5.66
CA THR A 77 10.36 15.46 -5.84
C THR A 77 10.78 14.39 -6.85
N ASP A 78 12.00 14.50 -7.38
CA ASP A 78 12.60 13.44 -8.21
C ASP A 78 13.15 12.31 -7.32
N ALA A 79 12.80 11.06 -7.64
CA ALA A 79 13.36 9.84 -7.03
C ALA A 79 14.53 9.25 -7.85
N GLY A 80 14.88 9.89 -8.96
CA GLY A 80 15.88 9.48 -9.92
C GLY A 80 15.38 8.40 -10.88
N GLY A 81 16.07 8.25 -12.01
CA GLY A 81 15.66 7.31 -13.06
C GLY A 81 14.32 7.68 -13.72
N GLY A 82 13.99 8.97 -13.71
CA GLY A 82 12.75 9.53 -14.23
C GLY A 82 11.53 9.31 -13.33
N VAL A 83 11.66 8.64 -12.18
CA VAL A 83 10.56 8.35 -11.26
C VAL A 83 10.24 9.59 -10.44
N ARG A 84 8.97 10.02 -10.45
CA ARG A 84 8.48 11.05 -9.51
C ARG A 84 8.13 10.41 -8.18
N ALA A 85 8.50 11.07 -7.09
CA ALA A 85 8.05 10.74 -5.75
C ALA A 85 7.09 11.81 -5.23
N PHE A 86 5.97 11.33 -4.68
CA PHE A 86 4.98 12.15 -4.00
C PHE A 86 5.05 11.85 -2.51
N LEU A 87 5.22 12.89 -1.69
CA LEU A 87 5.33 12.74 -0.24
C LEU A 87 4.13 13.40 0.44
N VAL A 88 3.34 12.58 1.14
CA VAL A 88 2.17 13.04 1.90
C VAL A 88 2.62 13.62 3.22
N ARG A 89 2.50 14.95 3.35
CA ARG A 89 2.86 15.73 4.52
C ARG A 89 1.65 15.93 5.43
N ASN A 90 1.84 15.52 6.68
CA ASN A 90 1.07 15.90 7.84
C ASN A 90 2.01 15.77 9.04
N ASP A 91 2.42 16.89 9.63
CA ASP A 91 3.50 16.89 10.62
C ASP A 91 3.08 16.19 11.91
N ARG A 92 1.80 16.28 12.31
CA ARG A 92 1.24 15.53 13.45
C ARG A 92 1.46 14.01 13.31
N TYR A 93 1.30 13.48 12.10
CA TYR A 93 1.43 12.04 11.86
C TYR A 93 2.85 11.61 11.49
N PHE A 94 3.59 12.36 10.68
CA PHE A 94 4.82 11.86 10.05
C PHE A 94 6.10 12.58 10.49
N ASP A 95 6.00 13.73 11.17
CA ASP A 95 7.16 14.38 11.77
C ASP A 95 7.55 13.70 13.10
N ARG A 96 8.02 12.45 13.00
CA ARG A 96 8.45 11.61 14.12
C ARG A 96 9.81 11.00 13.83
N GLU A 97 10.53 10.64 14.89
CA GLU A 97 11.87 10.04 14.80
C GLU A 97 11.84 8.67 14.08
N PHE A 98 10.85 7.84 14.39
CA PHE A 98 10.66 6.52 13.79
C PHE A 98 9.34 6.44 13.02
N LEU A 99 9.25 5.50 12.07
CA LEU A 99 8.09 5.37 11.18
C LEU A 99 6.88 4.74 11.89
N TYR A 100 7.08 3.60 12.58
CA TYR A 100 6.00 2.78 13.12
C TYR A 100 5.89 2.78 14.65
N GLY A 101 6.99 3.02 15.35
CA GLY A 101 7.02 2.93 16.81
C GLY A 101 8.41 3.21 17.36
N THR A 102 8.50 3.22 18.68
CA THR A 102 9.77 3.39 19.41
C THR A 102 10.25 2.03 19.93
N ARG A 103 11.33 2.01 20.70
CA ARG A 103 11.75 0.79 21.45
C ARG A 103 10.67 0.28 22.41
N GLY A 104 9.73 1.14 22.82
CA GLY A 104 8.60 0.79 23.69
C GLY A 104 7.40 0.16 22.97
N GLY A 105 7.46 0.02 21.64
CA GLY A 105 6.39 -0.56 20.83
C GLY A 105 5.85 0.40 19.77
N ASP A 106 4.83 -0.09 19.07
CA ASP A 106 4.15 0.62 17.99
C ASP A 106 3.45 1.88 18.49
N TYR A 107 3.40 2.93 17.65
CA TYR A 107 2.57 4.08 17.97
C TYR A 107 1.09 3.68 18.01
N VAL A 108 0.42 4.09 19.09
CA VAL A 108 -0.99 3.77 19.34
C VAL A 108 -1.93 4.29 18.26
N ASP A 109 -1.55 5.37 17.58
CA ASP A 109 -2.32 6.00 16.52
C ASP A 109 -1.95 5.50 15.11
N ASN A 110 -1.25 4.37 14.98
CA ASN A 110 -0.88 3.81 13.68
C ASN A 110 -2.09 3.54 12.78
N CYS A 111 -3.22 3.07 13.33
CA CYS A 111 -4.45 2.90 12.55
C CYS A 111 -4.87 4.24 11.91
N GLU A 112 -4.84 5.32 12.69
CA GLU A 112 -5.22 6.67 12.24
C GLU A 112 -4.26 7.22 11.18
N ARG A 113 -2.95 7.11 11.43
CA ARG A 113 -1.90 7.63 10.56
C ARG A 113 -1.94 6.99 9.16
N PHE A 114 -2.11 5.67 9.10
CA PHE A 114 -2.13 4.96 7.82
C PHE A 114 -3.50 4.97 7.15
N THR A 115 -4.58 5.13 7.92
CA THR A 115 -5.89 5.54 7.36
C THR A 115 -5.79 6.89 6.66
N PHE A 116 -5.20 7.88 7.34
CA PHE A 116 -4.95 9.20 6.77
C PHE A 116 -4.11 9.11 5.50
N PHE A 117 -3.01 8.37 5.53
CA PHE A 117 -2.17 8.18 4.34
C PHE A 117 -2.96 7.59 3.16
N CYS A 118 -3.69 6.50 3.38
CA CYS A 118 -4.48 5.87 2.32
C CYS A 118 -5.55 6.82 1.77
N ARG A 119 -6.29 7.51 2.64
CA ARG A 119 -7.30 8.50 2.20
C ARG A 119 -6.64 9.69 1.49
N ALA A 120 -5.51 10.19 1.98
CA ALA A 120 -4.75 11.28 1.37
C ALA A 120 -4.32 10.95 -0.07
N VAL A 121 -3.89 9.71 -0.33
CA VAL A 121 -3.56 9.24 -1.69
C VAL A 121 -4.78 9.36 -2.60
N MET A 122 -5.95 8.93 -2.14
CA MET A 122 -7.19 9.00 -2.93
C MET A 122 -7.61 10.46 -3.18
N GLU A 123 -7.69 11.29 -2.14
CA GLU A 123 -8.06 12.71 -2.25
C GLU A 123 -7.07 13.49 -3.15
N TRP A 124 -5.78 13.15 -3.08
CA TRP A 124 -4.74 13.75 -3.93
C TRP A 124 -4.88 13.35 -5.40
N ILE A 125 -5.13 12.08 -5.70
CA ILE A 125 -5.33 11.62 -7.09
C ILE A 125 -6.54 12.35 -7.69
N GLU A 126 -7.66 12.41 -6.98
CA GLU A 126 -8.89 13.08 -7.41
C GLU A 126 -8.63 14.59 -7.66
N ARG A 127 -8.02 15.29 -6.69
CA ARG A 127 -7.75 16.74 -6.77
C ARG A 127 -6.69 17.12 -7.79
N SER A 128 -5.68 16.28 -8.02
CA SER A 128 -4.60 16.56 -8.96
C SER A 128 -5.00 16.31 -10.42
N GLY A 129 -6.13 15.64 -10.66
CA GLY A 129 -6.53 15.19 -11.98
C GLY A 129 -5.60 14.15 -12.59
N ARG A 130 -4.66 13.60 -11.79
CA ARG A 130 -3.73 12.55 -12.25
C ARG A 130 -4.49 11.25 -12.43
N ARG A 131 -4.15 10.52 -13.49
CA ARG A 131 -4.73 9.21 -13.78
C ARG A 131 -3.65 8.14 -13.64
N TYR A 132 -3.99 7.04 -12.99
CA TYR A 132 -3.14 5.87 -12.83
C TYR A 132 -3.96 4.64 -13.21
N ASP A 133 -3.44 3.82 -14.11
CA ASP A 133 -4.09 2.58 -14.53
C ASP A 133 -3.97 1.51 -13.44
N ILE A 134 -2.90 1.55 -12.64
CA ILE A 134 -2.65 0.60 -11.55
C ILE A 134 -2.22 1.34 -10.28
N LEU A 135 -2.90 1.05 -9.18
CA LEU A 135 -2.45 1.39 -7.82
C LEU A 135 -1.80 0.14 -7.19
N HIS A 136 -0.48 0.17 -7.06
CA HIS A 136 0.29 -0.94 -6.48
C HIS A 136 0.59 -0.66 -5.01
N CYS A 137 -0.16 -1.33 -4.14
CA CYS A 137 -0.14 -1.19 -2.70
C CYS A 137 0.77 -2.26 -2.08
N ASN A 138 1.60 -1.84 -1.12
CA ASN A 138 2.57 -2.69 -0.43
C ASN A 138 2.30 -2.69 1.09
N ASP A 139 2.07 -3.89 1.63
CA ASP A 139 1.79 -4.17 3.04
C ASP A 139 0.62 -3.39 3.66
N TRP A 140 0.34 -3.67 4.94
CA TRP A 140 -0.85 -3.22 5.66
C TRP A 140 -1.03 -1.69 5.67
N GLN A 141 0.05 -0.92 5.57
CA GLN A 141 0.08 0.54 5.58
C GLN A 141 -0.63 1.17 4.38
N THR A 142 -0.78 0.42 3.29
CA THR A 142 -1.47 0.86 2.05
C THR A 142 -2.68 0.00 1.72
N ALA A 143 -2.99 -0.98 2.57
CA ALA A 143 -3.98 -2.01 2.29
C ALA A 143 -5.42 -1.49 2.25
N LEU A 144 -5.69 -0.29 2.77
CA LEU A 144 -7.01 0.36 2.66
C LEU A 144 -7.27 0.95 1.27
N ILE A 145 -6.23 1.23 0.46
CA ILE A 145 -6.41 1.81 -0.88
C ILE A 145 -7.28 0.91 -1.78
N PRO A 146 -7.04 -0.40 -1.91
CA PRO A 146 -7.92 -1.28 -2.69
C PRO A 146 -9.36 -1.29 -2.19
N ALA A 147 -9.57 -1.32 -0.86
CA ALA A 147 -10.91 -1.26 -0.28
C ALA A 147 -11.61 0.06 -0.65
N TYR A 148 -10.92 1.20 -0.58
CA TYR A 148 -11.46 2.49 -0.97
C TYR A 148 -11.82 2.57 -2.46
N VAL A 149 -10.97 2.04 -3.35
CA VAL A 149 -11.26 1.94 -4.78
C VAL A 149 -12.56 1.15 -5.03
N LYS A 150 -12.77 0.04 -4.32
CA LYS A 150 -13.96 -0.80 -4.50
C LYS A 150 -15.22 -0.32 -3.78
N THR A 151 -15.11 0.65 -2.88
CA THR A 151 -16.22 1.10 -2.03
C THR A 151 -16.46 2.59 -2.20
N LEU A 152 -15.80 3.42 -1.39
CA LEU A 152 -16.04 4.85 -1.27
C LEU A 152 -15.75 5.63 -2.56
N TYR A 153 -14.87 5.11 -3.43
CA TYR A 153 -14.43 5.74 -4.67
C TYR A 153 -14.82 4.98 -5.94
N ALA A 154 -15.59 3.89 -5.85
CA ALA A 154 -15.86 3.00 -6.98
C ALA A 154 -16.51 3.70 -8.19
N ASN A 155 -17.32 4.72 -7.93
CA ASN A 155 -18.05 5.48 -8.95
C ASN A 155 -17.42 6.86 -9.22
N ARG A 156 -16.19 7.10 -8.75
CA ARG A 156 -15.49 8.37 -8.92
C ARG A 156 -14.37 8.23 -9.94
N GLU A 157 -14.31 9.16 -10.88
CA GLU A 157 -13.15 9.31 -11.75
C GLU A 157 -11.97 9.87 -10.93
N PRO A 158 -10.74 9.35 -11.08
CA PRO A 158 -10.30 8.38 -12.10
C PRO A 158 -10.25 6.92 -11.61
N PHE A 159 -10.86 6.59 -10.46
CA PHE A 159 -10.70 5.28 -9.81
C PHE A 159 -11.54 4.16 -10.45
N GLN A 160 -12.64 4.50 -11.11
CA GLN A 160 -13.53 3.52 -11.73
C GLN A 160 -12.80 2.59 -12.73
N SER A 161 -11.77 3.10 -13.41
CA SER A 161 -10.96 2.35 -14.38
C SER A 161 -9.62 1.85 -13.84
N ALA A 162 -9.27 2.18 -12.60
CA ALA A 162 -7.98 1.82 -12.00
C ALA A 162 -8.01 0.38 -11.46
N GLY A 163 -7.02 -0.42 -11.85
CA GLY A 163 -6.74 -1.72 -11.25
C GLY A 163 -5.92 -1.59 -9.96
N THR A 164 -6.05 -2.56 -9.07
CA THR A 164 -5.33 -2.58 -7.79
C THR A 164 -4.49 -3.84 -7.65
N VAL A 165 -3.21 -3.65 -7.32
CA VAL A 165 -2.27 -4.75 -7.01
C VAL A 165 -1.89 -4.64 -5.55
N PHE A 166 -2.01 -5.70 -4.77
CA PHE A 166 -1.58 -5.74 -3.38
C PHE A 166 -0.44 -6.73 -3.19
N THR A 167 0.68 -6.28 -2.62
CA THR A 167 1.85 -7.13 -2.33
C THR A 167 2.10 -7.22 -0.85
N VAL A 168 2.22 -8.46 -0.35
CA VAL A 168 2.60 -8.74 1.04
C VAL A 168 4.05 -9.18 1.12
N HIS A 169 4.86 -8.38 1.82
CA HIS A 169 6.27 -8.65 2.05
C HIS A 169 6.49 -9.37 3.38
N ASN A 170 5.60 -9.15 4.36
CA ASN A 170 5.67 -9.84 5.64
C ASN A 170 4.29 -10.09 6.27
N LEU A 171 3.81 -11.34 6.21
CA LEU A 171 2.56 -11.76 6.85
C LEU A 171 2.57 -11.66 8.39
N GLY A 172 3.74 -11.47 9.01
CA GLY A 172 3.86 -11.25 10.45
C GLY A 172 3.35 -9.89 10.91
N TYR A 173 3.29 -8.89 10.02
CA TYR A 173 2.82 -7.53 10.34
C TYR A 173 1.55 -7.23 9.56
N GLN A 174 0.39 -7.42 10.18
CA GLN A 174 -0.91 -7.32 9.50
C GLN A 174 -1.64 -5.99 9.73
N GLY A 175 -1.17 -5.16 10.68
CA GLY A 175 -1.92 -3.98 11.12
C GLY A 175 -3.22 -4.38 11.81
N LEU A 176 -3.10 -5.04 12.97
CA LEU A 176 -4.23 -5.42 13.83
C LEU A 176 -4.52 -4.28 14.81
N PHE A 177 -5.77 -3.81 14.80
CA PHE A 177 -6.23 -2.68 15.59
C PHE A 177 -7.56 -2.99 16.28
N TRP A 178 -8.01 -2.09 17.15
CA TRP A 178 -9.27 -2.27 17.83
C TRP A 178 -10.41 -2.09 16.82
N ASN A 179 -11.47 -2.91 16.94
CA ASN A 179 -12.64 -2.78 16.07
C ASN A 179 -13.29 -1.40 16.13
N HIS A 180 -13.19 -0.71 17.27
CA HIS A 180 -13.66 0.66 17.46
C HIS A 180 -12.95 1.69 16.57
N ASP A 181 -11.82 1.35 15.95
CA ASP A 181 -11.13 2.22 14.99
C ASP A 181 -11.77 2.19 13.59
N LEU A 182 -12.65 1.22 13.31
CA LEU A 182 -13.28 1.08 11.98
C LEU A 182 -13.97 2.37 11.48
N PRO A 183 -14.80 3.07 12.26
CA PRO A 183 -15.48 4.28 11.79
C PRO A 183 -14.52 5.36 11.28
N MET A 184 -13.31 5.42 11.82
CA MET A 184 -12.27 6.36 11.40
C MET A 184 -11.84 6.16 9.95
N THR A 185 -11.89 4.92 9.46
CA THR A 185 -11.59 4.57 8.05
C THR A 185 -12.64 5.09 7.07
N GLY A 186 -13.84 5.44 7.57
CA GLY A 186 -14.99 5.75 6.74
C GLY A 186 -15.63 4.54 6.08
N LEU A 187 -15.10 3.32 6.30
CA LEU A 187 -15.74 2.07 5.89
C LEU A 187 -16.85 1.71 6.89
N GLY A 188 -17.95 1.17 6.39
CA GLY A 188 -19.10 0.80 7.21
C GLY A 188 -18.95 -0.57 7.89
N TRP A 189 -19.76 -0.77 8.93
CA TRP A 189 -19.79 -2.00 9.73
C TRP A 189 -20.18 -3.25 8.93
N GLU A 190 -20.83 -3.09 7.78
CA GLU A 190 -21.13 -4.16 6.83
C GLU A 190 -19.87 -4.86 6.29
N LEU A 191 -18.72 -4.18 6.29
CA LEU A 191 -17.44 -4.76 5.90
C LEU A 191 -16.70 -5.42 7.07
N PHE A 192 -17.18 -5.24 8.31
CA PHE A 192 -16.59 -5.83 9.51
C PHE A 192 -17.11 -7.26 9.72
N THR A 193 -16.71 -8.14 8.82
CA THR A 193 -17.05 -9.57 8.84
C THR A 193 -15.79 -10.43 8.71
N PRO A 194 -15.83 -11.72 9.09
CA PRO A 194 -14.71 -12.63 8.88
C PRO A 194 -14.25 -12.74 7.41
N GLN A 195 -15.14 -12.47 6.45
CA GLN A 195 -14.84 -12.42 5.01
C GLN A 195 -14.30 -11.05 4.58
N GLY A 196 -14.59 -9.99 5.32
CA GLY A 196 -14.10 -8.63 5.12
C GLY A 196 -12.92 -8.30 6.04
N LEU A 197 -13.09 -7.27 6.88
CA LEU A 197 -12.01 -6.64 7.64
C LEU A 197 -11.77 -7.23 9.03
N GLU A 198 -12.69 -8.04 9.56
CA GLU A 198 -12.63 -8.55 10.93
C GLU A 198 -11.65 -9.73 11.05
N PHE A 199 -10.90 -9.79 12.15
CA PHE A 199 -10.02 -10.90 12.49
C PHE A 199 -9.96 -11.10 14.01
N TYR A 200 -10.66 -12.11 14.53
CA TYR A 200 -10.76 -12.42 15.97
C TYR A 200 -11.20 -11.23 16.83
N GLY A 201 -12.21 -10.49 16.37
CA GLY A 201 -12.76 -9.30 17.01
C GLY A 201 -11.93 -8.02 16.76
N GLN A 202 -10.82 -8.11 16.04
CA GLN A 202 -9.95 -6.98 15.72
C GLN A 202 -10.19 -6.48 14.29
N LEU A 203 -9.86 -5.21 14.05
CA LEU A 203 -9.76 -4.65 12.70
C LEU A 203 -8.40 -5.04 12.10
N ASN A 204 -8.40 -5.65 10.92
CA ASN A 204 -7.18 -6.05 10.22
C ASN A 204 -7.03 -5.28 8.90
N LEU A 205 -6.10 -4.32 8.85
CA LEU A 205 -5.89 -3.51 7.65
C LEU A 205 -5.33 -4.34 6.49
N MET A 206 -4.43 -5.30 6.73
CA MET A 206 -3.92 -6.17 5.67
C MET A 206 -5.03 -6.96 4.97
N LYS A 207 -6.08 -7.38 5.70
CA LYS A 207 -7.24 -8.04 5.09
C LYS A 207 -7.95 -7.15 4.07
N ALA A 208 -7.97 -5.84 4.27
CA ALA A 208 -8.50 -4.91 3.27
C ALA A 208 -7.77 -5.07 1.92
N GLY A 209 -6.44 -5.18 1.95
CA GLY A 209 -5.63 -5.40 0.75
C GLY A 209 -5.86 -6.79 0.14
N LEU A 210 -5.93 -7.83 0.98
CA LEU A 210 -6.12 -9.22 0.52
C LEU A 210 -7.51 -9.48 -0.09
N VAL A 211 -8.55 -8.86 0.45
CA VAL A 211 -9.95 -9.11 0.06
C VAL A 211 -10.34 -8.28 -1.16
N PHE A 212 -9.93 -7.01 -1.22
CA PHE A 212 -10.45 -6.05 -2.19
C PHE A 212 -9.54 -5.79 -3.39
N ALA A 213 -8.27 -6.21 -3.36
CA ALA A 213 -7.37 -6.04 -4.49
C ALA A 213 -7.74 -6.95 -5.68
N ASP A 214 -7.52 -6.46 -6.90
CA ASP A 214 -7.75 -7.24 -8.12
C ASP A 214 -6.69 -8.33 -8.30
N VAL A 215 -5.45 -8.03 -7.94
CA VAL A 215 -4.32 -8.97 -8.03
C VAL A 215 -3.54 -8.98 -6.73
N LEU A 216 -3.23 -10.18 -6.25
CA LEU A 216 -2.33 -10.40 -5.12
C LEU A 216 -0.96 -10.83 -5.61
N SER A 217 0.08 -10.32 -4.96
CA SER A 217 1.47 -10.72 -5.15
C SER A 217 2.14 -10.92 -3.79
N GLY A 218 3.22 -11.70 -3.76
CA GLY A 218 3.95 -11.98 -2.54
C GLY A 218 5.43 -12.18 -2.83
N SER A 219 6.27 -11.89 -1.83
CA SER A 219 7.69 -12.26 -1.89
C SER A 219 7.85 -13.79 -1.85
N ARG A 220 8.98 -14.33 -2.32
CA ARG A 220 9.30 -15.78 -2.18
C ARG A 220 9.20 -16.29 -0.74
N ARG A 221 9.34 -15.43 0.27
CA ARG A 221 9.18 -15.78 1.70
C ARG A 221 7.71 -15.86 2.13
N THR A 222 6.83 -15.16 1.41
CA THR A 222 5.39 -15.05 1.69
C THR A 222 4.57 -16.12 0.95
N ILE A 223 4.95 -16.44 -0.29
CA ILE A 223 4.22 -17.37 -1.18
C ILE A 223 3.96 -18.75 -0.55
N PRO A 224 4.88 -19.39 0.21
CA PRO A 224 4.62 -20.70 0.80
C PRO A 224 3.49 -20.70 1.86
N ARG A 225 3.09 -19.53 2.38
CA ARG A 225 2.02 -19.39 3.38
C ARG A 225 0.68 -18.93 2.80
N MET A 226 0.66 -18.43 1.57
CA MET A 226 -0.57 -17.98 0.88
C MET A 226 -1.24 -19.07 0.05
N THR A 227 -0.62 -20.25 -0.09
CA THR A 227 -1.20 -21.37 -0.84
C THR A 227 -2.41 -21.99 -0.14
N CYS A 228 -3.52 -22.00 -0.89
CA CYS A 228 -4.77 -22.76 -0.74
C CYS A 228 -5.84 -22.28 0.27
N ARG A 229 -6.76 -21.45 -0.24
CA ARG A 229 -8.21 -21.79 -0.23
C ARG A 229 -8.91 -21.17 -1.45
N GLU A 230 -9.61 -22.01 -2.18
CA GLU A 230 -10.28 -21.77 -3.47
C GLU A 230 -11.23 -20.56 -3.44
N LYS A 231 -11.09 -19.64 -4.40
CA LYS A 231 -12.26 -18.92 -4.97
C LYS A 231 -12.84 -19.80 -6.07
N ARG A 232 -13.80 -20.67 -5.74
CA ARG A 232 -14.65 -21.32 -6.74
C ARG A 232 -15.81 -20.39 -7.09
N SER A 233 -15.76 -19.80 -8.28
CA SER A 233 -16.95 -19.51 -9.08
C SER A 233 -16.55 -19.12 -10.50
N ALA A 234 -17.21 -19.78 -11.46
CA ALA A 234 -17.23 -19.54 -12.90
C ALA A 234 -16.00 -20.01 -13.73
N GLY A 235 -16.14 -21.23 -14.27
CA GLY A 235 -15.68 -21.67 -15.59
C GLY A 235 -14.41 -21.03 -16.17
N GLY A 236 -13.25 -21.59 -15.85
CA GLY A 236 -11.99 -21.34 -16.55
C GLY A 236 -11.04 -22.50 -16.29
N THR A 237 -10.57 -23.12 -17.36
CA THR A 237 -9.70 -24.30 -17.33
C THR A 237 -8.38 -24.03 -16.60
N CYS A 238 -8.03 -24.90 -15.65
CA CYS A 238 -6.72 -24.89 -14.97
C CYS A 238 -5.61 -25.32 -15.93
N PHE A 239 -4.56 -24.52 -16.06
CA PHE A 239 -3.27 -25.00 -16.55
C PHE A 239 -2.44 -25.52 -15.37
N PRO A 240 -2.00 -26.79 -15.37
CA PRO A 240 -1.13 -27.30 -14.33
C PRO A 240 0.29 -26.74 -14.51
N CYS A 241 0.83 -26.11 -13.47
CA CYS A 241 2.27 -25.88 -13.34
C CYS A 241 2.98 -27.24 -13.21
N SER A 242 3.62 -27.69 -14.28
CA SER A 242 4.53 -28.82 -14.28
C SER A 242 5.86 -28.44 -13.59
N GLY A 243 5.93 -28.65 -12.28
CA GLY A 243 7.16 -28.59 -11.49
C GLY A 243 7.51 -29.96 -10.94
N SER A 244 8.03 -30.86 -11.78
CA SER A 244 8.61 -32.13 -11.33
C SER A 244 9.87 -31.86 -10.49
N PRO A 245 10.00 -32.42 -9.28
CA PRO A 245 11.28 -32.46 -8.59
C PRO A 245 12.12 -33.58 -9.21
N ARG A 246 13.18 -33.21 -9.96
CA ARG A 246 14.21 -34.18 -10.36
C ARG A 246 14.93 -34.68 -9.11
N GLY A 247 14.51 -35.84 -8.62
CA GLY A 247 15.31 -36.67 -7.73
C GLY A 247 16.59 -37.10 -8.45
N THR A 248 17.74 -36.79 -7.86
CA THR A 248 19.01 -37.37 -8.28
C THR A 248 19.27 -38.59 -7.42
N ASN A 249 18.89 -39.76 -7.93
CA ASN A 249 19.49 -41.02 -7.52
C ASN A 249 20.87 -41.11 -8.17
N ARG A 250 21.93 -41.20 -7.36
CA ARG A 250 23.15 -41.91 -7.74
C ARG A 250 23.58 -42.79 -6.57
N SER A 251 23.31 -44.08 -6.72
CA SER A 251 23.97 -45.16 -5.99
C SER A 251 25.19 -45.64 -6.76
N SER A 252 26.15 -46.17 -5.99
CA SER A 252 27.23 -47.13 -6.33
C SER A 252 28.38 -46.68 -7.23
N ALA A 253 29.54 -46.43 -6.61
CA ALA A 253 30.63 -47.41 -6.52
C ALA A 253 31.25 -47.35 -5.12
#